data_AF-A0A1D1ZPJ1-F1
#
_entry.id   AF-A0A1D1ZPJ1-F1
#
_cell.length_a   1.000
_cell.length_b   1.000
_cell.length_c   1.000
_cell.angle_alpha   90.00
_cell.angle_beta   90.00
_cell.angle_gamma   90.00
#
_symmetry.space_group_name_H-M   'P 1'
#
loop_
_entity.id
_entity.type
_entity.pdbx_description
1 polymer ?
#
loop_
_entity_poly.entity_id
_entity_poly.type
_entity_poly.pdbx_seq_one_letter_code
_entity_poly.pdbx_strand_id
1 'polypeptide(L)'
;MIWDAPLRDRCLRVWSLHQLDTTLPNPPPSCPQEPSANALEDSASVMPSMIPLVLELARRVNLYALAHVASDVGEATVRGALEHAGLLGPNHGQLPPHRLLFCGTREGKASMVRQLEPQLHIDADAETVRQLQRFVPSLVLVGGKGVVAGGNVRHEPDLAVALGFSH
;
A
#
# COMPACT_ATOMS: atom_id res chain seq x y z
N MET A 1 19.86 24.93 4.58
CA MET A 1 18.50 24.94 5.14
C MET A 1 18.47 23.96 6.29
N ILE A 2 18.31 24.50 7.49
CA ILE A 2 18.34 23.78 8.77
C ILE A 2 16.95 23.15 8.97
N TRP A 3 16.89 21.86 9.30
CA TRP A 3 15.74 21.30 10.00
C TRP A 3 16.25 20.45 11.16
N ASP A 4 15.94 20.94 12.36
CA ASP A 4 16.33 20.45 13.67
C ASP A 4 15.12 19.73 14.31
N ALA A 5 15.29 18.44 14.65
CA ALA A 5 14.61 17.59 15.66
C ALA A 5 13.06 17.57 15.81
N PRO A 6 12.47 16.69 16.65
CA PRO A 6 12.53 15.23 16.71
C PRO A 6 11.11 14.61 16.61
N LEU A 7 10.82 13.84 15.56
CA LEU A 7 9.60 13.00 15.47
C LEU A 7 9.95 11.53 15.19
N ARG A 8 11.04 11.07 15.82
CA ARG A 8 11.34 9.65 15.97
C ARG A 8 10.41 9.12 17.05
N ASP A 9 9.24 8.63 16.64
CA ASP A 9 8.60 7.45 17.23
C ASP A 9 7.20 7.31 16.62
N ARG A 10 6.98 6.19 15.90
CA ARG A 10 5.70 5.72 15.30
C ARG A 10 5.36 6.24 13.89
N CYS A 11 6.18 5.86 12.91
CA CYS A 11 5.91 6.08 11.48
C CYS A 11 5.84 4.75 10.70
N LEU A 12 4.76 4.00 10.86
CA LEU A 12 4.38 2.94 9.92
C LEU A 12 3.88 3.62 8.61
N ARG A 13 4.54 3.40 7.47
CA ARG A 13 4.35 4.21 6.25
C ARG A 13 4.48 3.39 4.96
N VAL A 14 3.36 3.34 4.23
CA VAL A 14 3.13 2.86 2.85
C VAL A 14 2.40 1.52 2.79
N TRP A 15 1.22 1.61 2.17
CA TRP A 15 0.24 0.58 1.91
C TRP A 15 0.15 0.43 0.39
N SER A 16 0.47 -0.75 -0.13
CA SER A 16 0.30 -1.11 -1.54
C SER A 16 -1.09 -1.74 -1.73
N LEU A 17 -2.00 -1.00 -2.36
CA LEU A 17 -3.27 -1.53 -2.84
C LEU A 17 -2.99 -2.28 -4.16
N HIS A 18 -2.57 -3.55 -4.05
CA HIS A 18 -2.59 -4.48 -5.18
C HIS A 18 -3.37 -5.70 -4.74
N GLN A 19 -4.60 -5.81 -5.28
CA GLN A 19 -5.51 -6.94 -5.23
C GLN A 19 -6.32 -7.11 -3.94
N LEU A 20 -7.56 -6.62 -3.98
CA LEU A 20 -8.65 -7.07 -3.11
C LEU A 20 -9.87 -7.43 -3.97
N ASP A 21 -9.70 -8.41 -4.85
CA ASP A 21 -10.81 -9.20 -5.36
C ASP A 21 -10.35 -10.66 -5.55
N THR A 22 -10.76 -11.54 -4.63
CA THR A 22 -10.75 -12.99 -4.81
C THR A 22 -12.18 -13.53 -4.73
N THR A 23 -13.09 -12.94 -5.53
CA THR A 23 -14.43 -13.48 -5.73
C THR A 23 -14.71 -13.80 -7.20
N LEU A 24 -13.88 -14.65 -7.80
CA LEU A 24 -14.26 -15.38 -9.03
C LEU A 24 -14.13 -16.89 -8.80
N PRO A 25 -15.21 -17.69 -8.99
CA PRO A 25 -15.25 -19.09 -8.57
C PRO A 25 -14.56 -20.10 -9.51
N ASN A 26 -13.72 -19.69 -10.47
CA ASN A 26 -12.92 -20.64 -11.27
C ASN A 26 -11.78 -19.97 -12.06
N PRO A 27 -10.48 -20.22 -11.77
CA PRO A 27 -9.41 -19.84 -12.68
C PRO A 27 -9.03 -20.99 -13.64
N PRO A 28 -8.96 -20.75 -14.97
CA PRO A 28 -8.26 -21.67 -15.87
C PRO A 28 -6.75 -21.73 -15.55
N PRO A 29 -6.03 -22.80 -15.93
CA PRO A 29 -4.65 -23.09 -15.52
C PRO A 29 -3.58 -22.21 -16.21
N SER A 30 -3.91 -21.00 -16.62
CA SER A 30 -2.99 -20.04 -17.22
C SER A 30 -2.78 -18.87 -16.26
N CYS A 31 -1.67 -18.94 -15.52
CA CYS A 31 -0.90 -17.84 -14.93
C CYS A 31 -1.64 -16.48 -14.83
N PRO A 32 -2.11 -16.03 -13.66
CA PRO A 32 -2.61 -14.67 -13.51
C PRO A 32 -1.41 -13.72 -13.65
N GLN A 33 -1.28 -13.12 -14.85
CA GLN A 33 -0.44 -11.96 -15.10
C GLN A 33 -0.80 -10.90 -14.07
N GLU A 34 0.21 -10.17 -13.59
CA GLU A 34 -0.08 -9.00 -12.75
C GLU A 34 -1.04 -8.10 -13.52
N PRO A 35 -2.14 -7.64 -12.88
CA PRO A 35 -3.05 -6.71 -13.53
C PRO A 35 -2.21 -5.55 -14.05
N SER A 36 -2.28 -5.28 -15.35
CA SER A 36 -1.53 -4.20 -15.95
C SER A 36 -1.91 -2.89 -15.23
N ALA A 37 -1.01 -1.92 -15.18
CA ALA A 37 -1.22 -0.64 -14.51
C ALA A 37 -2.45 0.16 -15.00
N ASN A 38 -3.13 -0.33 -16.06
CA ASN A 38 -4.36 0.20 -16.63
C ASN A 38 -5.63 -0.47 -16.08
N ALA A 39 -5.54 -1.60 -15.36
CA ALA A 39 -6.72 -2.33 -14.85
C ALA A 39 -7.57 -1.48 -13.89
N LEU A 40 -6.96 -0.46 -13.26
CA LEU A 40 -7.63 0.48 -12.36
C LEU A 40 -8.38 1.60 -13.11
N GLU A 41 -8.30 1.66 -14.44
CA GLU A 41 -9.10 2.59 -15.25
C GLU A 41 -10.57 2.17 -15.29
N ASP A 42 -10.84 0.87 -15.34
CA ASP A 42 -12.20 0.32 -15.48
C ASP A 42 -12.97 0.36 -14.17
N SER A 43 -12.35 -0.04 -13.06
CA SER A 43 -12.96 -0.01 -11.73
C SER A 43 -11.95 -0.15 -10.60
N ALA A 44 -12.26 0.43 -9.45
CA ALA A 44 -11.55 0.20 -8.19
C ALA A 44 -12.56 -0.04 -7.07
N SER A 45 -12.29 -1.02 -6.22
CA SER A 45 -13.10 -1.35 -5.06
C SER A 45 -12.25 -1.40 -3.80
N VAL A 46 -12.87 -1.06 -2.67
CA VAL A 46 -12.24 -1.14 -1.35
C VAL A 46 -12.88 -2.29 -0.60
N MET A 47 -12.07 -3.21 -0.08
CA MET A 47 -12.60 -4.31 0.72
C MET A 47 -13.20 -3.77 2.03
N PRO A 48 -14.50 -3.99 2.30
CA PRO A 48 -15.16 -3.39 3.46
C PRO A 48 -14.55 -3.79 4.80
N SER A 49 -14.04 -5.02 4.93
CA SER A 49 -13.40 -5.51 6.15
C SER A 49 -12.11 -4.76 6.51
N MET A 50 -11.45 -4.11 5.55
CA MET A 50 -10.21 -3.37 5.78
C MET A 50 -10.44 -1.92 6.19
N ILE A 51 -11.62 -1.36 5.88
CA ILE A 51 -11.95 0.04 6.17
C ILE A 51 -11.71 0.40 7.64
N PRO A 52 -12.28 -0.31 8.63
CA PRO A 52 -12.09 0.04 10.04
C PRO A 52 -10.63 -0.07 10.48
N LEU A 53 -9.87 -1.01 9.92
CA LEU A 53 -8.46 -1.22 10.24
C LEU A 53 -7.60 -0.06 9.74
N VAL A 54 -7.81 0.37 8.49
CA VAL A 54 -7.08 1.49 7.90
C VAL A 54 -7.40 2.80 8.62
N LEU A 55 -8.66 3.03 9.00
CA LEU A 55 -9.06 4.21 9.78
C LEU A 55 -8.43 4.22 11.19
N GLU A 56 -8.41 3.08 11.89
CA GLU A 56 -7.74 2.97 13.19
C GLU A 56 -6.24 3.25 13.06
N LEU A 57 -5.59 2.75 12.00
CA LEU A 57 -4.20 3.05 11.73
C LEU A 57 -3.96 4.52 11.43
N ALA A 58 -4.76 5.13 10.56
CA ALA A 58 -4.65 6.54 10.21
C ALA A 58 -4.81 7.48 11.43
N ARG A 59 -5.48 7.03 12.50
CA ARG A 59 -5.54 7.75 13.79
C ARG A 59 -4.26 7.66 14.63
N ARG A 60 -3.47 6.60 14.47
CA ARG A 60 -2.31 6.30 15.31
C ARG A 60 -0.99 6.65 14.64
N VAL A 61 -0.95 6.60 13.32
CA VAL A 61 0.28 6.74 12.53
C VAL A 61 0.09 7.69 11.37
N ASN A 62 1.20 8.26 10.91
CA ASN A 62 1.21 9.01 9.66
C ASN A 62 1.14 8.05 8.47
N LEU A 63 -0.06 7.65 8.07
CA LEU A 63 -0.27 6.75 6.94
C LEU A 63 -0.09 7.48 5.60
N TYR A 64 0.56 6.80 4.66
CA TYR A 64 0.65 7.16 3.25
C TYR A 64 0.17 5.95 2.43
N ALA A 65 -0.59 6.20 1.37
CA ALA A 65 -0.99 5.18 0.42
C ALA A 65 -0.30 5.47 -0.92
N LEU A 66 0.25 4.45 -1.55
CA LEU A 66 0.94 4.58 -2.83
C LEU A 66 0.36 3.56 -3.80
N ALA A 67 -0.35 4.04 -4.81
CA ALA A 67 -0.95 3.22 -5.84
C ALA A 67 -0.11 3.27 -7.13
N HIS A 68 0.12 2.11 -7.74
CA HIS A 68 0.73 2.03 -9.07
C HIS A 68 -0.38 2.15 -10.11
N VAL A 69 -0.42 3.29 -10.81
CA VAL A 69 -1.44 3.63 -11.79
C VAL A 69 -0.77 4.30 -12.99
N ALA A 70 -1.11 3.87 -14.20
CA ALA A 70 -0.48 4.38 -15.43
C ALA A 70 -1.14 5.63 -16.03
N SER A 71 -2.31 6.05 -15.54
CA SER A 71 -3.08 7.16 -16.11
C SER A 71 -3.87 7.96 -15.08
N ASP A 72 -4.13 9.23 -15.40
CA ASP A 72 -4.95 10.14 -14.60
C ASP A 72 -6.38 9.61 -14.39
N VAL A 73 -6.91 8.84 -15.35
CA VAL A 73 -8.22 8.19 -15.26
C VAL A 73 -8.21 7.17 -14.13
N GLY A 74 -7.21 6.29 -14.09
CA GLY A 74 -7.06 5.34 -12.99
C GLY A 74 -6.84 6.04 -11.64
N GLU A 75 -6.12 7.17 -11.61
CA GLU A 75 -5.91 7.94 -10.38
C GLU A 75 -7.24 8.47 -9.84
N ALA A 76 -8.07 9.02 -10.72
CA ALA A 76 -9.41 9.48 -10.38
C ALA A 76 -10.31 8.33 -9.89
N THR A 77 -10.25 7.17 -10.54
CA THR A 77 -11.02 5.98 -10.15
C THR A 77 -10.62 5.49 -8.74
N VAL A 78 -9.32 5.35 -8.45
CA VAL A 78 -8.83 4.94 -7.13
C VAL A 78 -9.18 5.97 -6.06
N ARG A 79 -8.99 7.26 -6.35
CA ARG A 79 -9.34 8.34 -5.44
C ARG A 79 -10.83 8.30 -5.11
N GLY A 80 -11.69 8.21 -6.12
CA GLY A 80 -13.15 8.13 -5.95
C GLY A 80 -13.58 6.92 -5.13
N ALA A 81 -12.96 5.74 -5.33
CA ALA A 81 -13.25 4.55 -4.54
C ALA A 81 -12.88 4.74 -3.05
N LEU A 82 -11.73 5.35 -2.76
CA LEU A 82 -11.29 5.62 -1.37
C LEU A 82 -12.15 6.70 -0.69
N GLU A 83 -12.57 7.73 -1.42
CA GLU A 83 -13.49 8.76 -0.95
C GLU A 83 -14.87 8.16 -0.65
N HIS A 84 -15.41 7.35 -1.57
CA HIS A 84 -16.69 6.67 -1.40
C HIS A 84 -16.68 5.69 -0.20
N ALA A 85 -15.57 5.00 0.02
CA ALA A 85 -15.36 4.13 1.18
C ALA A 85 -15.16 4.89 2.51
N GLY A 86 -15.07 6.24 2.46
CA GLY A 86 -14.80 7.07 3.64
C GLY A 86 -13.38 6.95 4.18
N LEU A 87 -12.45 6.36 3.41
CA LEU A 87 -11.04 6.24 3.77
C LEU A 87 -10.25 7.51 3.49
N LEU A 88 -10.61 8.25 2.44
CA LEU A 88 -9.97 9.50 2.09
C LEU A 88 -10.82 10.69 2.54
N GLY A 89 -10.20 11.67 3.19
CA GLY A 89 -10.91 12.89 3.58
C GLY A 89 -10.13 13.77 4.56
N PRO A 90 -10.67 14.94 4.92
CA PRO A 90 -10.02 15.88 5.82
C PRO A 90 -10.22 15.54 7.31
N ASN A 91 -11.07 14.56 7.65
CA ASN A 91 -11.40 14.29 9.05
C ASN A 91 -10.31 13.47 9.76
N HIS A 92 -10.21 13.67 11.07
CA HIS A 92 -9.27 12.91 11.90
C HIS A 92 -9.58 11.41 11.85
N GLY A 93 -8.59 10.61 11.45
CA GLY A 93 -8.72 9.17 11.24
C GLY A 93 -9.02 8.75 9.81
N GLN A 94 -9.16 9.68 8.88
CA GLN A 94 -9.11 9.42 7.44
C GLN A 94 -7.69 9.67 6.91
N LEU A 95 -7.38 9.07 5.77
CA LEU A 95 -6.18 9.36 5.00
C LEU A 95 -6.32 10.76 4.36
N PRO A 96 -5.42 11.72 4.65
CA PRO A 96 -5.46 13.02 4.00
C PRO A 96 -5.21 12.91 2.49
N PRO A 97 -5.91 13.66 1.63
CA PRO A 97 -5.75 13.61 0.17
C PRO A 97 -4.31 13.81 -0.33
N HIS A 98 -3.50 14.60 0.37
CA HIS A 98 -2.10 14.86 0.03
C HIS A 98 -1.13 13.72 0.39
N ARG A 99 -1.62 12.67 1.07
CA ARG A 99 -0.85 11.46 1.44
C ARG A 99 -1.23 10.24 0.60
N LEU A 100 -2.19 10.40 -0.31
CA LEU A 100 -2.45 9.45 -1.38
C LEU A 100 -1.55 9.84 -2.57
N LEU A 101 -0.63 8.96 -2.89
CA LEU A 101 0.39 9.14 -3.91
C LEU A 101 0.18 8.13 -5.03
N PHE A 102 0.59 8.52 -6.23
CA PHE A 102 0.50 7.69 -7.43
C PHE A 102 1.85 7.62 -8.13
N CYS A 103 2.12 6.49 -8.77
CA CYS A 103 3.30 6.31 -9.61
C CYS A 103 2.97 5.44 -10.82
N GLY A 104 3.54 5.75 -11.98
CA GLY A 104 3.35 4.96 -13.22
C GLY A 104 4.28 3.76 -13.38
N THR A 105 5.36 3.68 -12.60
CA THR A 105 6.38 2.61 -12.70
C THR A 105 6.77 2.07 -11.33
N ARG A 106 7.27 0.83 -11.29
CA ARG A 106 7.77 0.18 -10.06
C ARG A 106 8.99 0.90 -9.50
N GLU A 107 9.87 1.38 -10.37
CA GLU A 107 11.04 2.19 -9.99
C GLU A 107 10.59 3.52 -9.38
N GLY A 108 9.55 4.13 -9.95
CA GLY A 108 8.92 5.34 -9.40
C GLY A 108 8.40 5.08 -7.99
N LYS A 109 7.72 3.95 -7.78
CA LYS A 109 7.25 3.50 -6.46
C LYS A 109 8.39 3.42 -5.45
N ALA A 110 9.45 2.67 -5.78
CA ALA A 110 10.61 2.52 -4.90
C ALA A 110 11.32 3.85 -4.62
N SER A 111 11.42 4.74 -5.62
CA SER A 111 12.01 6.08 -5.47
C SER A 111 11.21 6.94 -4.49
N MET A 112 9.88 6.96 -4.62
CA MET A 112 9.00 7.70 -3.71
C MET A 112 9.07 7.16 -2.29
N VAL A 113 9.04 5.84 -2.13
CA VAL A 113 9.18 5.21 -0.81
C VAL A 113 10.50 5.58 -0.15
N ARG A 114 11.61 5.60 -0.91
CA ARG A 114 12.91 6.04 -0.39
C ARG A 114 12.92 7.49 0.07
N GLN A 115 12.26 8.39 -0.65
CA GLN A 115 12.17 9.81 -0.27
C GLN A 115 11.26 10.03 0.94
N LEU A 116 10.26 9.16 1.13
CA LEU A 116 9.37 9.19 2.30
C LEU A 116 10.04 8.67 3.58
N GLU A 117 11.12 7.89 3.45
CA GLU A 117 11.87 7.25 4.54
C GLU A 117 10.95 6.60 5.60
N PRO A 118 10.09 5.64 5.21
CA PRO A 118 9.16 4.99 6.14
C PRO A 118 9.87 4.11 7.17
N GLN A 119 9.28 3.92 8.36
CA GLN A 119 9.79 2.91 9.31
C GLN A 119 9.30 1.50 8.96
N LEU A 120 8.07 1.40 8.43
CA LEU A 120 7.52 0.15 7.88
C LEU A 120 6.92 0.42 6.51
N HIS A 121 7.29 -0.37 5.50
CA HIS A 121 6.61 -0.39 4.19
C HIS A 121 5.93 -1.75 3.98
N ILE A 122 4.67 -1.74 3.55
CA ILE A 122 3.88 -2.94 3.25
C ILE A 122 3.60 -2.98 1.74
N ASP A 123 4.06 -4.04 1.08
CA ASP A 123 3.84 -4.26 -0.35
C ASP A 123 3.36 -5.67 -0.68
N ALA A 124 2.74 -5.82 -1.85
CA ALA A 124 2.46 -7.11 -2.45
C ALA A 124 3.52 -7.48 -3.52
N ASP A 125 4.29 -6.51 -4.02
CA ASP A 125 5.33 -6.75 -5.02
C ASP A 125 6.69 -7.07 -4.37
N ALA A 126 7.14 -8.31 -4.53
CA ALA A 126 8.42 -8.79 -4.03
C ALA A 126 9.62 -8.02 -4.62
N GLU A 127 9.52 -7.54 -5.85
CA GLU A 127 10.61 -6.80 -6.49
C GLU A 127 10.81 -5.42 -5.82
N THR A 128 9.72 -4.69 -5.61
CA THR A 128 9.72 -3.42 -4.86
C THR A 128 10.28 -3.63 -3.44
N VAL A 129 9.82 -4.66 -2.72
CA VAL A 129 10.34 -4.97 -1.37
C VAL A 129 11.84 -5.22 -1.40
N ARG A 130 12.33 -6.04 -2.36
CA ARG A 130 13.76 -6.33 -2.52
C ARG A 130 14.59 -5.06 -2.76
N GLN A 131 14.10 -4.14 -3.58
CA GLN A 131 14.79 -2.87 -3.84
C GLN A 131 14.88 -1.98 -2.58
N LEU A 132 13.87 -2.06 -1.71
CA LEU A 132 13.74 -1.23 -0.51
C LEU A 132 14.46 -1.77 0.73
N GLN A 133 14.89 -3.04 0.72
CA GLN A 133 15.52 -3.72 1.88
C GLN A 133 16.62 -2.94 2.59
N ARG A 134 17.46 -2.24 1.83
CA ARG A 134 18.60 -1.48 2.38
C ARG A 134 18.23 -0.07 2.86
N PHE A 135 17.01 0.38 2.60
CA PHE A 135 16.56 1.74 2.87
C PHE A 135 15.50 1.78 3.98
N VAL A 136 14.67 0.74 4.06
CA VAL A 136 13.53 0.69 4.98
C VAL A 136 13.84 -0.25 6.16
N PRO A 137 13.70 0.21 7.42
CA PRO A 137 14.00 -0.60 8.60
C PRO A 137 13.15 -1.86 8.76
N SER A 138 11.89 -1.82 8.34
CA SER A 138 10.97 -2.96 8.40
C SER A 138 10.12 -3.03 7.12
N LEU A 139 10.02 -4.22 6.55
CA LEU A 139 9.26 -4.47 5.34
C LEU A 139 8.30 -5.63 5.57
N VAL A 140 7.10 -5.53 5.02
CA VAL A 140 6.15 -6.64 4.99
C VAL A 140 5.78 -6.92 3.55
N LEU A 141 5.98 -8.16 3.11
CA LEU A 141 5.44 -8.70 1.88
C LEU A 141 4.11 -9.41 2.18
N VAL A 142 3.03 -8.98 1.54
CA VAL A 142 1.68 -9.54 1.69
C VAL A 142 1.29 -10.31 0.43
N GLY A 143 0.58 -11.44 0.56
CA GLY A 143 -0.04 -12.12 -0.59
C GLY A 143 0.88 -13.08 -1.37
N GLY A 144 2.09 -13.37 -0.86
CA GLY A 144 2.84 -14.59 -1.16
C GLY A 144 3.41 -14.76 -2.58
N LYS A 145 3.31 -13.77 -3.47
CA LYS A 145 3.99 -13.83 -4.78
C LYS A 145 5.46 -13.42 -4.64
N GLY A 146 6.30 -14.40 -4.33
CA GLY A 146 7.75 -14.26 -4.28
C GLY A 146 8.31 -14.41 -2.87
N VAL A 147 9.54 -14.94 -2.78
CA VAL A 147 10.27 -15.06 -1.53
C VAL A 147 11.37 -14.02 -1.53
N VAL A 148 11.28 -13.09 -0.58
CA VAL A 148 12.27 -12.04 -0.36
C VAL A 148 12.98 -12.35 0.94
N ALA A 149 14.23 -12.80 0.85
CA ALA A 149 15.06 -13.08 2.01
C ALA A 149 15.68 -11.79 2.55
N GLY A 150 15.53 -11.52 3.84
CA GLY A 150 16.15 -10.39 4.52
C GLY A 150 15.75 -10.34 5.99
N GLY A 151 16.68 -9.98 6.88
CA GLY A 151 16.42 -9.95 8.33
C GLY A 151 15.38 -8.91 8.77
N ASN A 152 15.07 -7.94 7.91
CA ASN A 152 14.06 -6.91 8.11
C ASN A 152 12.77 -7.13 7.32
N VAL A 153 12.61 -8.27 6.63
CA VAL A 153 11.43 -8.58 5.82
C VAL A 153 10.57 -9.62 6.52
N ARG A 154 9.29 -9.29 6.72
CA ARG A 154 8.25 -10.21 7.20
C ARG A 154 7.38 -10.64 6.02
N HIS A 155 6.95 -11.89 6.05
CA HIS A 155 6.03 -12.47 5.07
C HIS A 155 4.72 -12.74 5.78
N GLU A 156 3.65 -12.11 5.30
CA GLU A 156 2.34 -12.23 5.92
C GLU A 156 1.31 -12.66 4.86
N PRO A 157 0.39 -13.59 5.20
CA PRO A 157 -0.57 -14.13 4.24
C PRO A 157 -1.55 -13.05 3.78
N ASP A 158 -1.93 -12.18 4.70
CA ASP A 158 -2.86 -11.09 4.47
C ASP A 158 -2.43 -9.86 5.26
N LEU A 159 -3.08 -8.75 4.90
CA LEU A 159 -2.79 -7.45 5.45
C LEU A 159 -3.33 -7.27 6.88
N ALA A 160 -4.41 -7.95 7.26
CA ALA A 160 -4.93 -7.86 8.62
C ALA A 160 -3.92 -8.46 9.62
N VAL A 161 -3.33 -9.60 9.28
CA VAL A 161 -2.23 -10.24 10.02
C VAL A 161 -0.99 -9.34 10.04
N ALA A 162 -0.62 -8.76 8.90
CA ALA A 162 0.50 -7.81 8.83
C ALA A 162 0.37 -6.62 9.79
N LEU A 163 -0.86 -6.16 9.98
CA LEU A 163 -1.20 -5.03 10.84
C LEU A 163 -1.48 -5.44 12.29
N GLY A 164 -1.41 -6.73 12.62
CA GLY A 164 -1.65 -7.26 13.97
C GLY A 164 -3.12 -7.32 14.36
N PHE A 165 -4.03 -7.22 13.40
CA PHE A 165 -5.46 -7.43 13.60
C PHE A 165 -5.78 -8.90 13.33
N SER A 166 -5.43 -9.78 14.27
CA SER A 166 -5.98 -11.15 14.30
C SER A 166 -7.37 -11.13 14.92
N HIS A 167 -8.30 -11.82 14.26
CA HIS A 167 -9.68 -11.99 14.70
C HIS A 167 -9.80 -12.97 15.88
#